data_AF-A0A816FP58-F1
#
_entry.id   AF-A0A816FP58-F1
#
_cell.length_a   1.000
_cell.length_b   1.000
_cell.length_c   1.000
_cell.angle_alpha   90.00
_cell.angle_beta   90.00
_cell.angle_gamma   90.00
#
_symmetry.space_group_name_H-M   'P 1'
#
loop_
_entity.id
_entity.type
_entity.pdbx_description
1 polymer ?
#
loop_
_entity_poly.entity_id
_entity_poly.type
_entity_poly.pdbx_seq_one_letter_code
_entity_poly.pdbx_strand_id
1 'polypeptide(L)'
;MAAASSTPMSASTTSLQDVVLNETPDLTTTTTSEQFIVQLIDLLELDGGSCDARNIALDLIAKGRQRLEHYHDDIITDTYDTLMKNDHSELLTLLGKAIRHEWTTKEPVWLDSFLNEQQSKLPELYERILRLVAERGCAYLRECVPLALAIQFQYQLSEDKDFQTDGRFDQIWQKATERGRKGCLDVHPLERDDEPLLLALKEFYRDQVVKRLKLAGVSDTKQTVFDLAVDLVALNGWDGLIEHDILERGCGR
;
A
#
# COMPACT_ATOMS: atom_id res chain seq x y z
N MET A 1 -57.96 50.10 33.88
CA MET A 1 -58.97 49.24 33.23
C MET A 1 -58.27 48.05 32.60
N ALA A 2 -58.84 46.87 32.84
CA ALA A 2 -58.62 45.58 32.18
C ALA A 2 -57.24 44.89 32.26
N ALA A 3 -57.30 43.67 32.80
CA ALA A 3 -56.27 42.65 32.91
C ALA A 3 -56.38 41.61 31.77
N ALA A 4 -55.29 40.88 31.50
CA ALA A 4 -55.21 39.47 31.10
C ALA A 4 -53.71 39.11 31.03
N SER A 5 -53.12 38.28 31.91
CA SER A 5 -53.19 36.80 31.99
C SER A 5 -52.76 36.15 30.66
N SER A 6 -51.69 35.36 30.55
CA SER A 6 -51.46 34.11 31.28
C SER A 6 -50.03 33.56 31.04
N THR A 7 -49.63 32.67 31.96
CA THR A 7 -48.30 32.13 32.27
C THR A 7 -47.95 30.83 31.49
N PRO A 8 -46.90 30.02 31.82
CA PRO A 8 -45.94 29.47 30.84
C PRO A 8 -45.99 27.93 30.70
N MET A 9 -45.24 27.37 29.74
CA MET A 9 -44.90 25.93 29.67
C MET A 9 -43.60 25.80 28.85
N SER A 10 -42.66 24.91 29.07
CA SER A 10 -42.29 24.01 30.17
C SER A 10 -40.85 23.60 29.83
N ALA A 11 -39.93 23.68 30.80
CA ALA A 11 -38.60 23.12 30.67
C ALA A 11 -38.72 21.58 30.70
N SER A 12 -38.26 20.93 29.63
CA SER A 12 -38.06 19.47 29.63
C SER A 12 -36.59 19.20 29.93
N THR A 13 -36.38 18.72 31.14
CA THR A 13 -35.18 18.01 31.60
C THR A 13 -35.06 16.70 30.84
N THR A 14 -33.87 16.42 30.29
CA THR A 14 -33.50 15.05 29.88
C THR A 14 -32.30 14.61 30.69
N SER A 15 -32.51 13.45 31.30
CA SER A 15 -31.72 12.80 32.33
C SER A 15 -30.32 12.41 31.83
N LEU A 16 -29.30 12.73 32.63
CA LEU A 16 -27.99 12.10 32.59
C LEU A 16 -28.07 10.77 33.31
N GLN A 17 -28.28 9.67 32.57
CA GLN A 17 -27.86 8.32 32.95
C GLN A 17 -28.07 7.38 31.76
N ASP A 18 -27.15 6.44 31.62
CA ASP A 18 -27.13 5.27 30.71
C ASP A 18 -26.66 5.48 29.27
N VAL A 19 -25.33 5.59 29.10
CA VAL A 19 -24.64 4.93 27.97
C VAL A 19 -23.33 4.34 28.50
N VAL A 20 -23.41 3.15 29.10
CA VAL A 20 -22.28 2.22 29.13
C VAL A 20 -22.32 1.50 27.79
N LEU A 21 -21.59 2.02 26.80
CA LEU A 21 -21.28 1.25 25.61
C LEU A 21 -20.09 0.35 25.94
N ASN A 22 -20.41 -0.92 26.13
CA ASN A 22 -19.47 -2.03 26.00
C ASN A 22 -18.70 -1.84 24.68
N GLU A 23 -17.41 -1.54 24.79
CA GLU A 23 -16.45 -1.75 23.71
C GLU A 23 -16.25 -3.26 23.54
N THR A 24 -17.15 -3.88 22.79
CA THR A 24 -16.84 -5.16 22.14
C THR A 24 -15.91 -4.84 20.98
N PRO A 25 -14.69 -5.40 20.90
CA PRO A 25 -13.82 -5.17 19.76
C PRO A 25 -14.50 -5.69 18.50
N ASP A 26 -14.61 -4.81 17.52
CA ASP A 26 -15.25 -5.04 16.23
C ASP A 26 -14.50 -6.14 15.45
N LEU A 27 -15.18 -7.28 15.27
CA LEU A 27 -14.63 -8.55 14.78
C LEU A 27 -14.71 -8.67 13.24
N THR A 28 -14.86 -7.55 12.54
CA THR A 28 -15.26 -7.55 11.12
C THR A 28 -14.12 -7.29 10.12
N THR A 29 -12.93 -6.89 10.57
CA THR A 29 -11.75 -6.70 9.69
C THR A 29 -10.81 -7.91 9.66
N THR A 30 -10.91 -8.82 10.63
CA THR A 30 -10.10 -10.06 10.71
C THR A 30 -10.57 -11.18 9.79
N THR A 31 -11.77 -11.11 9.23
CA THR A 31 -12.41 -12.26 8.57
C THR A 31 -11.85 -12.57 7.18
N THR A 32 -11.45 -11.59 6.37
CA THR A 32 -11.07 -11.86 4.96
C THR A 32 -9.61 -12.29 4.79
N SER A 33 -8.67 -11.66 5.50
CA SER A 33 -7.26 -12.08 5.48
C SER A 33 -7.08 -13.49 6.05
N GLU A 34 -7.80 -13.80 7.13
CA GLU A 34 -7.80 -15.13 7.74
C GLU A 34 -8.41 -16.20 6.81
N GLN A 35 -9.46 -15.84 6.06
CA GLN A 35 -10.03 -16.72 5.04
C GLN A 35 -9.02 -17.10 3.95
N PHE A 36 -8.17 -16.18 3.51
CA PHE A 36 -7.12 -16.49 2.53
C PHE A 36 -6.07 -17.45 3.12
N ILE A 37 -5.70 -17.27 4.39
CA ILE A 37 -4.76 -18.16 5.09
C ILE A 37 -5.33 -19.59 5.15
N VAL A 38 -6.59 -19.74 5.57
CA VAL A 38 -7.25 -21.05 5.65
C VAL A 38 -7.33 -21.71 4.27
N GLN A 39 -7.76 -20.96 3.24
CA GLN A 39 -7.83 -21.49 1.87
C GLN A 39 -6.46 -21.92 1.33
N LEU A 40 -5.39 -21.19 1.68
CA LEU A 40 -4.03 -21.57 1.30
C LEU A 40 -3.58 -22.84 2.02
N ILE A 41 -3.85 -22.96 3.32
CA ILE A 41 -3.54 -24.18 4.10
C ILE A 41 -4.27 -25.39 3.51
N ASP A 42 -5.55 -25.25 3.20
CA ASP A 42 -6.37 -26.30 2.60
C ASP A 42 -5.85 -26.68 1.20
N LEU A 43 -5.54 -25.69 0.35
CA LEU A 43 -5.02 -25.91 -1.00
C LEU A 43 -3.65 -26.60 -1.02
N LEU A 44 -2.82 -26.31 -0.02
CA LEU A 44 -1.50 -26.91 0.15
C LEU A 44 -1.55 -28.25 0.89
N GLU A 45 -2.72 -28.68 1.35
CA GLU A 45 -2.94 -29.88 2.15
C GLU A 45 -2.02 -29.95 3.39
N LEU A 46 -1.76 -28.79 3.99
CA LEU A 46 -0.92 -28.68 5.18
C LEU A 46 -1.70 -29.11 6.43
N ASP A 47 -0.99 -29.57 7.47
CA ASP A 47 -1.60 -29.82 8.77
C ASP A 47 -2.04 -28.48 9.42
N GLY A 48 -3.31 -28.14 9.21
CA GLY A 48 -3.93 -26.88 9.64
C GLY A 48 -3.96 -26.65 11.16
N GLY A 49 -3.59 -27.65 11.97
CA GLY A 49 -3.40 -27.49 13.42
C GLY A 49 -2.03 -26.92 13.82
N SER A 50 -1.08 -26.83 12.89
CA SER A 50 0.30 -26.41 13.18
C SER A 50 0.51 -24.89 13.02
N CYS A 51 1.35 -24.31 13.90
CA CYS A 51 1.83 -22.93 13.73
C CYS A 51 2.61 -22.77 12.41
N ASP A 52 3.22 -23.85 11.94
CA ASP A 52 4.04 -23.89 10.73
C ASP A 52 3.20 -23.73 9.46
N ALA A 53 2.03 -24.37 9.36
CA ALA A 53 1.14 -24.23 8.21
C ALA A 53 0.68 -22.77 8.00
N ARG A 54 0.36 -22.07 9.10
CA ARG A 54 0.02 -20.63 9.06
C ARG A 54 1.20 -19.79 8.58
N ASN A 55 2.40 -20.07 9.07
CA ASN A 55 3.60 -19.34 8.68
C ASN A 55 3.92 -19.53 7.19
N ILE A 56 3.74 -20.74 6.66
CA ILE A 56 3.88 -21.02 5.22
C ILE A 56 2.90 -20.17 4.41
N ALA A 57 1.61 -20.17 4.77
CA ALA A 57 0.60 -19.39 4.05
C ALA A 57 0.90 -17.88 4.06
N LEU A 58 1.31 -17.32 5.21
CA LEU A 58 1.73 -15.92 5.32
C LEU A 58 2.96 -15.62 4.46
N ASP A 59 3.95 -16.54 4.44
CA ASP A 59 5.16 -16.35 3.65
C ASP A 59 4.85 -16.39 2.14
N LEU A 60 3.87 -17.19 1.71
CA LEU A 60 3.41 -17.21 0.32
C LEU A 60 2.69 -15.93 -0.10
N ILE A 61 1.87 -15.33 0.77
CA ILE A 61 1.24 -14.03 0.47
C ILE A 61 2.33 -12.96 0.29
N ALA A 62 3.35 -12.96 1.14
CA ALA A 62 4.43 -11.97 1.10
C ALA A 62 5.43 -12.20 -0.04
N LYS A 63 5.80 -13.45 -0.32
CA LYS A 63 6.91 -13.84 -1.21
C LYS A 63 6.47 -14.57 -2.48
N GLY A 64 5.17 -14.73 -2.68
CA GLY A 64 4.58 -15.35 -3.85
C GLY A 64 4.78 -16.87 -3.92
N ARG A 65 4.29 -17.46 -5.01
CA ARG A 65 4.34 -18.90 -5.28
C ARG A 65 5.75 -19.48 -5.25
N GLN A 66 6.76 -18.76 -5.76
CA GLN A 66 8.16 -19.24 -5.80
C GLN A 66 8.69 -19.60 -4.42
N ARG A 67 8.11 -19.05 -3.36
CA ARG A 67 8.50 -19.39 -2.00
C ARG A 67 8.20 -20.84 -1.62
N LEU A 68 7.28 -21.52 -2.33
CA LEU A 68 7.01 -22.95 -2.13
C LEU A 68 8.24 -23.84 -2.30
N GLU A 69 9.24 -23.44 -3.08
CA GLU A 69 10.49 -24.19 -3.24
C GLU A 69 11.19 -24.47 -1.90
N HIS A 70 10.94 -23.65 -0.88
CA HIS A 70 11.51 -23.79 0.46
C HIS A 70 10.71 -24.70 1.39
N TYR A 71 9.49 -25.08 0.98
CA TYR A 71 8.53 -25.87 1.75
C TYR A 71 8.14 -27.16 1.04
N HIS A 72 8.94 -27.59 0.06
CA HIS A 72 8.69 -28.80 -0.72
C HIS A 72 8.47 -30.03 0.17
N ASP A 73 9.26 -30.17 1.24
CA ASP A 73 9.22 -31.33 2.12
C ASP A 73 8.04 -31.28 3.11
N ASP A 74 7.42 -30.11 3.26
CA ASP A 74 6.25 -29.89 4.12
C ASP A 74 4.91 -30.12 3.39
N ILE A 75 4.96 -30.29 2.06
CA ILE A 75 3.79 -30.41 1.18
C ILE A 75 3.80 -31.79 0.52
N ILE A 76 2.62 -32.39 0.33
CA ILE A 76 2.49 -33.64 -0.42
C ILE A 76 3.02 -33.43 -1.85
N THR A 77 3.96 -34.30 -2.28
CA THR A 77 4.71 -34.11 -3.54
C THR A 77 3.82 -33.94 -4.77
N ASP A 78 2.74 -34.72 -4.90
CA ASP A 78 1.81 -34.60 -6.03
C ASP A 78 1.07 -33.24 -6.05
N THR A 79 0.73 -32.73 -4.86
CA THR A 79 0.09 -31.43 -4.66
C THR A 79 1.07 -30.30 -5.03
N TYR A 80 2.31 -30.35 -4.52
CA TYR A 80 3.36 -29.41 -4.88
C TYR A 80 3.59 -29.35 -6.41
N ASP A 81 3.78 -30.51 -7.04
CA ASP A 81 4.03 -30.63 -8.47
C ASP A 81 2.90 -30.01 -9.31
N THR A 82 1.66 -30.22 -8.88
CA THR A 82 0.47 -29.68 -9.55
C THR A 82 0.41 -28.15 -9.44
N LEU A 83 0.70 -27.60 -8.26
CA LEU A 83 0.66 -26.16 -8.01
C LEU A 83 1.80 -25.40 -8.71
N MET A 84 2.96 -26.04 -8.87
CA MET A 84 4.13 -25.46 -9.55
C MET A 84 4.07 -25.58 -11.08
N LYS A 85 3.49 -26.64 -11.66
CA LYS A 85 3.47 -26.85 -13.11
C LYS A 85 2.50 -25.93 -13.88
N ASN A 86 1.46 -25.41 -13.23
CA ASN A 86 0.39 -24.68 -13.91
C ASN A 86 0.47 -23.17 -13.62
N ASP A 87 0.83 -22.37 -14.62
CA ASP A 87 0.84 -20.90 -14.54
C ASP A 87 -0.57 -20.27 -14.43
N HIS A 88 -1.61 -21.11 -14.51
CA HIS A 88 -3.01 -20.77 -14.21
C HIS A 88 -3.53 -21.60 -13.03
N SER A 89 -2.65 -21.94 -12.09
CA SER A 89 -3.04 -22.67 -10.89
C SER A 89 -4.05 -21.89 -10.05
N GLU A 90 -4.85 -22.66 -9.32
CA GLU A 90 -5.73 -22.15 -8.28
C GLU A 90 -4.93 -21.34 -7.23
N LEU A 91 -3.68 -21.74 -6.97
CA LEU A 91 -2.77 -21.03 -6.07
C LEU A 91 -2.47 -19.60 -6.54
N LEU A 92 -2.06 -19.41 -7.80
CA LEU A 92 -1.79 -18.06 -8.31
C LEU A 92 -3.05 -17.19 -8.30
N THR A 93 -4.20 -17.79 -8.58
CA THR A 93 -5.50 -17.10 -8.48
C THR A 93 -5.80 -16.66 -7.05
N LEU A 94 -5.59 -17.55 -6.08
CA LEU A 94 -5.81 -17.28 -4.66
C LEU A 94 -4.85 -16.23 -4.11
N LEU A 95 -3.56 -16.35 -4.44
CA LEU A 95 -2.53 -15.37 -4.08
C LEU A 95 -2.82 -14.01 -4.70
N GLY A 96 -3.23 -13.94 -5.97
CA GLY A 96 -3.63 -12.69 -6.61
C GLY A 96 -4.80 -12.00 -5.88
N LYS A 97 -5.79 -12.77 -5.43
CA LYS A 97 -6.90 -12.21 -4.61
C LYS A 97 -6.40 -11.71 -3.25
N ALA A 98 -5.53 -12.45 -2.57
CA ALA A 98 -4.96 -12.07 -1.29
C ALA A 98 -4.12 -10.79 -1.41
N ILE A 99 -3.23 -10.71 -2.40
CA ILE A 99 -2.40 -9.53 -2.70
C ILE A 99 -3.27 -8.31 -3.01
N ARG A 100 -4.32 -8.48 -3.84
CA ARG A 100 -5.25 -7.40 -4.12
C ARG A 100 -5.92 -6.90 -2.85
N HIS A 101 -6.32 -7.80 -1.96
CA HIS A 101 -6.89 -7.43 -0.66
C HIS A 101 -5.87 -6.70 0.22
N GLU A 102 -4.59 -7.08 0.23
CA GLU A 102 -3.56 -6.33 0.96
C GLU A 102 -3.40 -4.91 0.41
N TRP A 103 -3.37 -4.75 -0.91
CA TRP A 103 -3.29 -3.43 -1.55
C TRP A 103 -4.50 -2.53 -1.26
N THR A 104 -5.67 -3.08 -0.94
CA THR A 104 -6.85 -2.27 -0.59
C THR A 104 -6.98 -1.98 0.89
N THR A 105 -6.37 -2.79 1.75
CA THR A 105 -6.55 -2.72 3.21
C THR A 105 -5.36 -2.15 3.96
N LYS A 106 -4.14 -2.38 3.47
CA LYS A 106 -2.88 -1.96 4.14
C LYS A 106 -2.29 -0.70 3.54
N GLU A 107 -2.59 -0.43 2.28
CA GLU A 107 -2.03 0.70 1.54
C GLU A 107 -2.95 1.93 1.59
N PRO A 108 -2.44 3.12 1.22
CA PRO A 108 -3.22 4.35 1.22
C PRO A 108 -4.49 4.26 0.35
N VAL A 109 -5.58 4.89 0.81
CA VAL A 109 -6.92 4.83 0.19
C VAL A 109 -6.91 5.22 -1.31
N TRP A 110 -6.06 6.15 -1.71
CA TRP A 110 -5.95 6.56 -3.11
C TRP A 110 -5.50 5.40 -4.02
N LEU A 111 -4.70 4.46 -3.50
CA LEU A 111 -4.15 3.35 -4.28
C LEU A 111 -5.26 2.41 -4.75
N ASP A 112 -6.26 2.13 -3.92
CA ASP A 112 -7.38 1.28 -4.33
C ASP A 112 -8.16 1.91 -5.49
N SER A 113 -8.47 3.21 -5.39
CA SER A 113 -9.16 3.96 -6.44
C SER A 113 -8.35 3.96 -7.75
N PHE A 114 -7.05 4.22 -7.64
CA PHE A 114 -6.12 4.16 -8.77
C PHE A 114 -6.10 2.78 -9.42
N LEU A 115 -5.97 1.71 -8.64
CA LEU A 115 -5.88 0.35 -9.16
C LEU A 115 -7.19 -0.11 -9.80
N ASN A 116 -8.36 0.25 -9.26
CA ASN A 116 -9.66 -0.02 -9.88
C ASN A 116 -9.80 0.69 -11.24
N GLU A 117 -9.31 1.93 -11.32
CA GLU A 117 -9.26 2.67 -12.57
C GLU A 117 -8.30 2.01 -13.58
N GLN A 118 -7.10 1.62 -13.15
CA GLN A 118 -6.13 0.95 -14.02
C GLN A 118 -6.61 -0.43 -14.48
N GLN A 119 -7.32 -1.18 -13.65
CA GLN A 119 -7.94 -2.44 -14.05
C GLN A 119 -8.93 -2.25 -15.20
N SER A 120 -9.65 -1.14 -15.20
CA SER A 120 -10.61 -0.80 -16.27
C SER A 120 -9.90 -0.27 -17.53
N LYS A 121 -8.86 0.56 -17.36
CA LYS A 121 -8.14 1.21 -18.47
C LYS A 121 -7.12 0.32 -19.15
N LEU A 122 -6.41 -0.52 -18.38
CA LEU A 122 -5.27 -1.34 -18.78
C LEU A 122 -5.40 -2.76 -18.20
N PRO A 123 -6.49 -3.50 -18.51
CA PRO A 123 -6.78 -4.79 -17.87
C PRO A 123 -5.67 -5.83 -18.06
N GLU A 124 -5.07 -5.90 -19.24
CA GLU A 124 -4.01 -6.86 -19.53
C GLU A 124 -2.74 -6.59 -18.72
N LEU A 125 -2.35 -5.32 -18.58
CA LEU A 125 -1.20 -4.91 -17.77
C LEU A 125 -1.47 -5.16 -16.30
N TYR A 126 -2.68 -4.83 -15.84
CA TYR A 126 -3.11 -5.05 -14.46
C TYR A 126 -3.00 -6.53 -14.08
N GLU A 127 -3.61 -7.43 -14.88
CA GLU A 127 -3.55 -8.87 -14.63
C GLU A 127 -2.12 -9.41 -14.73
N ARG A 128 -1.29 -8.85 -15.62
CA ARG A 128 0.12 -9.24 -15.72
C ARG A 128 0.92 -8.87 -14.48
N ILE A 129 0.79 -7.63 -14.00
CA ILE A 129 1.46 -7.17 -12.77
C ILE A 129 0.99 -8.02 -11.59
N LEU A 130 -0.31 -8.21 -11.43
CA LEU A 130 -0.87 -9.00 -10.33
C LEU A 130 -0.34 -10.44 -10.36
N ARG A 131 -0.28 -11.06 -11.53
CA ARG A 131 0.29 -12.40 -11.69
C ARG A 131 1.78 -12.45 -11.35
N LEU A 132 2.57 -11.47 -11.77
CA LEU A 132 3.99 -11.40 -11.45
C LEU A 132 4.23 -11.26 -9.93
N VAL A 133 3.41 -10.46 -9.24
CA VAL A 133 3.47 -10.33 -7.78
C VAL A 133 2.97 -11.61 -7.10
N ALA A 134 1.94 -12.28 -7.62
CA ALA A 134 1.52 -13.58 -7.09
C ALA A 134 2.59 -14.66 -7.27
N GLU A 135 3.39 -14.58 -8.34
CA GLU A 135 4.48 -15.51 -8.61
C GLU A 135 5.69 -15.27 -7.69
N ARG A 136 6.12 -14.00 -7.56
CA ARG A 136 7.42 -13.62 -6.97
C ARG A 136 7.32 -12.86 -5.65
N GLY A 137 6.11 -12.55 -5.22
CA GLY A 137 5.81 -11.78 -4.02
C GLY A 137 6.04 -10.28 -4.17
N CYS A 138 5.82 -9.58 -3.06
CA CYS A 138 5.98 -8.12 -2.96
C CYS A 138 7.44 -7.67 -3.04
N ALA A 139 8.43 -8.57 -2.96
CA ALA A 139 9.83 -8.23 -3.26
C ALA A 139 10.00 -7.64 -4.68
N TYR A 140 9.13 -8.05 -5.61
CA TYR A 140 9.00 -7.47 -6.95
C TYR A 140 8.62 -5.97 -6.93
N LEU A 141 7.89 -5.54 -5.89
CA LEU A 141 7.43 -4.16 -5.72
C LEU A 141 8.40 -3.30 -4.90
N ARG A 142 9.62 -3.80 -4.65
CA ARG A 142 10.69 -3.11 -3.93
C ARG A 142 10.22 -2.68 -2.52
N GLU A 143 10.80 -1.61 -1.98
CA GLU A 143 10.54 -1.12 -0.62
C GLU A 143 9.24 -0.30 -0.50
N CYS A 144 8.54 -0.03 -1.61
CA CYS A 144 7.34 0.81 -1.61
C CYS A 144 6.36 0.39 -2.70
N VAL A 145 5.33 -0.36 -2.30
CA VAL A 145 4.27 -0.89 -3.16
C VAL A 145 3.55 0.21 -3.96
N PRO A 146 3.08 1.32 -3.34
CA PRO A 146 2.39 2.36 -4.09
C PRO A 146 3.26 2.98 -5.21
N LEU A 147 4.55 3.19 -4.94
CA LEU A 147 5.49 3.77 -5.92
C LEU A 147 5.80 2.82 -7.06
N ALA A 148 6.05 1.54 -6.76
CA ALA A 148 6.30 0.56 -7.79
C ALA A 148 5.10 0.44 -8.74
N LEU A 149 3.89 0.34 -8.19
CA LEU A 149 2.67 0.23 -8.98
C LEU A 149 2.38 1.51 -9.78
N ALA A 150 2.53 2.69 -9.17
CA ALA A 150 2.34 3.97 -9.87
C ALA A 150 3.29 4.08 -11.08
N ILE A 151 4.57 3.75 -10.91
CA ILE A 151 5.54 3.75 -12.01
C ILE A 151 5.15 2.71 -13.08
N GLN A 152 4.86 1.47 -12.69
CA GLN A 152 4.54 0.42 -13.65
C GLN A 152 3.31 0.75 -14.49
N PHE A 153 2.22 1.25 -13.88
CA PHE A 153 1.02 1.62 -14.65
C PHE A 153 1.19 2.91 -15.45
N GLN A 154 1.81 3.95 -14.87
CA GLN A 154 1.95 5.25 -15.53
C GLN A 154 2.82 5.18 -16.78
N TYR A 155 3.87 4.36 -16.74
CA TYR A 155 4.78 4.14 -17.87
C TYR A 155 4.47 2.85 -18.64
N GLN A 156 3.36 2.17 -18.31
CA GLN A 156 2.92 0.91 -18.91
C GLN A 156 4.02 -0.16 -18.96
N LEU A 157 4.80 -0.25 -17.88
CA LEU A 157 5.91 -1.19 -17.74
C LEU A 157 5.39 -2.46 -17.08
N SER A 158 5.71 -3.60 -17.66
CA SER A 158 5.62 -4.89 -16.99
C SER A 158 7.02 -5.47 -16.92
N GLU A 159 7.56 -5.76 -15.73
CA GLU A 159 8.90 -6.35 -15.59
C GLU A 159 8.91 -7.85 -15.94
N ASP A 160 8.54 -8.16 -17.18
CA ASP A 160 8.77 -9.47 -17.74
C ASP A 160 10.28 -9.71 -17.93
N LYS A 161 10.70 -10.96 -18.19
CA LYS A 161 12.11 -11.31 -18.39
C LYS A 161 12.77 -10.47 -19.50
N ASP A 162 11.99 -10.07 -20.52
CA ASP A 162 12.43 -9.21 -21.61
C ASP A 162 12.53 -7.71 -21.22
N PHE A 163 11.97 -7.32 -20.07
CA PHE A 163 11.98 -5.95 -19.56
C PHE A 163 13.09 -5.71 -18.53
N GLN A 164 13.49 -6.75 -17.77
CA GLN A 164 14.66 -6.71 -16.88
C GLN A 164 15.96 -6.45 -17.66
N THR A 165 15.99 -6.75 -18.96
CA THR A 165 17.15 -6.49 -19.83
C THR A 165 17.21 -5.04 -20.35
N ASP A 166 16.10 -4.30 -20.34
CA ASP A 166 16.02 -2.89 -20.76
C ASP A 166 16.34 -1.92 -19.62
N GLY A 167 16.13 -2.34 -18.36
CA GLY A 167 16.50 -1.56 -17.17
C GLY A 167 15.73 -0.24 -17.00
N ARG A 168 14.72 0.03 -17.82
CA ARG A 168 13.92 1.28 -17.77
C ARG A 168 13.21 1.47 -16.44
N PHE A 169 12.62 0.42 -15.87
CA PHE A 169 12.00 0.51 -14.55
C PHE A 169 13.01 0.93 -13.49
N ASP A 170 14.19 0.31 -13.49
CA ASP A 170 15.26 0.61 -12.54
C ASP A 170 15.76 2.05 -12.68
N GLN A 171 15.91 2.53 -13.91
CA GLN A 171 16.30 3.91 -14.19
C GLN A 171 15.24 4.90 -13.68
N ILE A 172 13.96 4.66 -13.97
CA ILE A 172 12.87 5.53 -13.51
C ILE A 172 12.77 5.48 -11.99
N TRP A 173 12.81 4.30 -11.37
CA TRP A 173 12.83 4.13 -9.93
C TRP A 173 13.97 4.89 -9.28
N GLN A 174 15.19 4.73 -9.78
CA GLN A 174 16.36 5.44 -9.26
C GLN A 174 16.17 6.96 -9.38
N LYS A 175 15.73 7.47 -10.52
CA LYS A 175 15.50 8.91 -10.70
C LYS A 175 14.39 9.44 -9.83
N ALA A 176 13.31 8.67 -9.64
CA ALA A 176 12.20 9.02 -8.76
C ALA A 176 12.65 9.15 -7.30
N THR A 177 13.48 8.22 -6.84
CA THR A 177 13.97 8.14 -5.46
C THR A 177 15.17 9.07 -5.16
N GLU A 178 15.86 9.56 -6.20
CA GLU A 178 16.95 10.55 -6.05
C GLU A 178 16.47 11.99 -6.24
N ARG A 179 15.65 12.24 -7.28
CA ARG A 179 15.29 13.58 -7.78
C ARG A 179 13.80 13.85 -7.76
N GLY A 180 13.02 13.00 -7.09
CA GLY A 180 11.57 13.11 -7.05
C GLY A 180 10.95 13.01 -8.45
N ARG A 181 9.76 13.58 -8.59
CA ARG A 181 9.00 13.61 -9.84
C ARG A 181 9.80 14.22 -11.00
N LYS A 182 10.56 15.28 -10.74
CA LYS A 182 11.39 15.95 -11.76
C LYS A 182 12.34 14.98 -12.44
N GLY A 183 12.97 14.09 -11.68
CA GLY A 183 13.86 13.05 -12.23
C GLY A 183 13.15 12.09 -13.17
N CYS A 184 11.89 11.75 -12.89
CA CYS A 184 11.11 10.88 -13.77
C CYS A 184 10.82 11.56 -15.12
N LEU A 185 10.46 12.84 -15.09
CA LEU A 185 10.17 13.63 -16.29
C LEU A 185 11.39 13.79 -17.20
N ASP A 186 12.60 13.83 -16.64
CA ASP A 186 13.86 13.86 -17.40
C ASP A 186 14.08 12.57 -18.21
N VAL A 187 13.64 11.42 -17.68
CA VAL A 187 13.79 10.11 -18.33
C VAL A 187 12.68 9.87 -19.35
N HIS A 188 11.45 10.22 -18.97
CA HIS A 188 10.29 10.00 -19.80
C HIS A 188 9.27 11.10 -19.54
N PRO A 189 9.19 12.12 -20.41
CA PRO A 189 8.20 13.18 -20.30
C PRO A 189 6.80 12.55 -20.24
N LEU A 190 6.02 12.91 -19.22
CA LEU A 190 4.66 12.43 -19.05
C LEU A 190 3.71 13.28 -19.90
N GLU A 191 2.84 12.63 -20.68
CA GLU A 191 1.70 13.29 -21.34
C GLU A 191 0.43 13.31 -20.46
N ARG A 192 0.45 12.64 -19.29
CA ARG A 192 -0.71 12.36 -18.43
C ARG A 192 -0.57 12.89 -17.01
N ASP A 193 -1.72 12.93 -16.34
CA ASP A 193 -1.92 13.24 -14.92
C ASP A 193 -0.92 12.48 -14.04
N ASP A 194 0.00 13.20 -13.43
CA ASP A 194 1.09 12.67 -12.62
C ASP A 194 0.71 12.51 -11.14
N GLU A 195 -0.54 12.86 -10.80
CA GLU A 195 -1.04 12.85 -9.43
C GLU A 195 -0.79 11.51 -8.71
N PRO A 196 -1.04 10.32 -9.31
CA PRO A 196 -0.73 9.05 -8.65
C PRO A 196 0.76 8.85 -8.33
N LEU A 197 1.65 9.24 -9.25
CA LEU A 197 3.10 9.18 -9.02
C LEU A 197 3.52 10.16 -7.92
N LEU A 198 2.96 11.37 -7.91
CA LEU A 198 3.25 12.35 -6.88
C LEU A 198 2.79 11.84 -5.51
N LEU A 199 1.57 11.32 -5.40
CA LEU A 199 1.06 10.72 -4.16
C LEU A 199 1.94 9.56 -3.69
N ALA A 200 2.32 8.65 -4.58
CA ALA A 200 3.23 7.57 -4.26
C ALA A 200 4.61 8.05 -3.77
N LEU A 201 5.18 9.09 -4.37
CA LEU A 201 6.44 9.67 -3.92
C LEU A 201 6.31 10.30 -2.53
N LYS A 202 5.18 10.95 -2.23
CA LYS A 202 4.93 11.46 -0.88
C LYS A 202 4.95 10.34 0.16
N GLU A 203 4.32 9.21 -0.14
CA GLU A 203 4.31 8.04 0.76
C GLU A 203 5.73 7.45 0.92
N PHE A 204 6.48 7.32 -0.17
CA PHE A 204 7.86 6.84 -0.14
C PHE A 204 8.78 7.70 0.75
N TYR A 205 8.66 9.03 0.68
CA TYR A 205 9.53 9.94 1.41
C TYR A 205 9.06 10.28 2.82
N ARG A 206 7.77 10.11 3.14
CA ARG A 206 7.13 10.61 4.36
C ARG A 206 7.94 10.33 5.61
N ASP A 207 8.25 9.07 5.88
CA ASP A 207 8.94 8.65 7.10
C ASP A 207 10.36 9.20 7.17
N GLN A 208 11.08 9.21 6.04
CA GLN A 208 12.45 9.71 5.97
C GLN A 208 12.50 11.23 6.21
N VAL A 209 11.59 11.98 5.60
CA VAL A 209 11.48 13.43 5.75
C VAL A 209 11.13 13.78 7.19
N VAL A 210 10.10 13.13 7.75
CA VAL A 210 9.67 13.35 9.15
C VAL A 210 10.81 13.04 10.11
N LYS A 211 11.53 11.93 9.92
CA LYS A 211 12.68 11.56 10.75
C LYS A 211 13.79 12.61 10.68
N ARG A 212 14.16 13.07 9.48
CA ARG A 212 15.21 14.08 9.30
C ARG A 212 14.84 15.43 9.92
N LEU A 213 13.61 15.88 9.74
CA LEU A 213 13.13 17.13 10.33
C LEU A 213 13.11 17.08 11.85
N LYS A 214 12.65 15.96 12.44
CA LYS A 214 12.73 15.76 13.90
C LYS A 214 14.18 15.78 14.41
N LEU A 215 15.12 15.16 13.69
CA LEU A 215 16.54 15.19 14.03
C LEU A 215 17.14 16.61 13.92
N ALA A 216 16.61 17.45 13.02
CA ALA A 216 16.98 18.84 12.88
C ALA A 216 16.31 19.77 13.92
N GLY A 217 15.59 19.21 14.91
CA GLY A 217 14.92 19.99 15.96
C GLY A 217 13.59 20.59 15.54
N VAL A 218 13.06 20.25 14.37
CA VAL A 218 11.74 20.72 13.91
C VAL A 218 10.66 19.99 14.68
N SER A 219 10.10 20.66 15.69
CA SER A 219 8.93 20.22 16.44
C SER A 219 7.72 21.05 16.01
N ASP A 220 7.22 20.84 14.78
CA ASP A 220 5.96 21.47 14.38
C ASP A 220 4.78 20.73 15.02
N THR A 221 4.00 21.45 15.83
CA THR A 221 2.78 20.92 16.46
C THR A 221 1.60 20.84 15.51
N LYS A 222 1.71 21.42 14.29
CA LYS A 222 0.59 21.56 13.35
C LYS A 222 0.68 20.72 12.07
N GLN A 223 1.64 19.78 11.97
CA GLN A 223 1.88 18.91 10.80
C GLN A 223 2.22 19.61 9.47
N THR A 224 1.90 20.89 9.31
CA THR A 224 2.04 21.68 8.08
C THR A 224 3.46 21.76 7.51
N VAL A 225 4.49 21.88 8.36
CA VAL A 225 5.89 21.91 7.87
C VAL A 225 6.34 20.54 7.38
N PHE A 226 5.86 19.46 7.99
CA PHE A 226 6.17 18.11 7.54
C PHE A 226 5.54 17.83 6.17
N ASP A 227 4.26 18.19 5.98
CA ASP A 227 3.58 17.99 4.71
C ASP A 227 4.20 18.84 3.58
N LEU A 228 4.53 20.10 3.85
CA LEU A 228 5.24 20.95 2.87
C LEU A 228 6.59 20.37 2.48
N ALA A 229 7.37 19.87 3.45
CA ALA A 229 8.66 19.26 3.19
C ALA A 229 8.52 17.97 2.36
N VAL A 230 7.53 17.14 2.67
CA VAL A 230 7.23 15.93 1.90
C VAL A 230 6.84 16.30 0.47
N ASP A 231 6.01 17.33 0.28
CA ASP A 231 5.61 17.81 -1.05
C ASP A 231 6.81 18.28 -1.88
N LEU A 232 7.71 19.06 -1.27
CA LEU A 232 8.92 19.55 -1.94
C LEU A 232 9.86 18.42 -2.32
N VAL A 233 10.04 17.43 -1.44
CA VAL A 233 10.89 16.25 -1.74
C VAL A 233 10.25 15.36 -2.79
N ALA A 234 8.93 15.17 -2.75
CA ALA A 234 8.23 14.40 -3.77
C ALA A 234 8.37 15.05 -5.16
N LEU A 235 8.35 16.39 -5.25
CA LEU A 235 8.50 17.12 -6.51
C LEU A 235 9.93 17.14 -7.03
N ASN A 236 10.90 17.50 -6.18
CA ASN A 236 12.26 17.86 -6.60
C ASN A 236 13.35 16.92 -6.06
N GLY A 237 12.98 15.87 -5.34
CA GLY A 237 13.91 15.04 -4.58
C GLY A 237 14.45 15.80 -3.37
N TRP A 238 15.49 15.24 -2.76
CA TRP A 238 16.09 15.81 -1.54
C TRP A 238 16.65 17.23 -1.73
N ASP A 239 16.98 17.60 -2.97
CA ASP A 239 17.43 18.94 -3.34
C ASP A 239 16.36 20.02 -3.02
N GLY A 240 15.07 19.66 -3.07
CA GLY A 240 13.97 20.57 -2.77
C GLY A 240 13.98 21.12 -1.33
N LEU A 241 14.56 20.40 -0.36
CA LEU A 241 14.70 20.92 1.01
C LEU A 241 15.83 21.93 1.15
N ILE A 242 16.86 21.83 0.31
CA ILE A 242 18.02 22.73 0.30
C ILE A 242 17.62 24.05 -0.37
N GLU A 243 16.94 23.98 -1.51
CA GLU A 243 16.50 25.17 -2.26
C GLU A 243 15.52 26.06 -1.48
N HIS A 244 14.72 25.46 -0.59
CA HIS A 244 13.68 26.14 0.16
C HIS A 244 14.03 26.47 1.61
N ASP A 245 15.28 26.25 2.03
CA ASP A 245 15.82 26.71 3.32
C ASP A 245 15.05 26.19 4.56
N ILE A 246 14.31 25.07 4.40
CA ILE A 246 13.44 24.53 5.46
C ILE A 246 14.28 23.96 6.61
N LEU A 247 15.46 23.41 6.30
CA LEU A 247 16.39 22.87 7.29
C LEU A 247 17.08 23.96 8.12
N GLU A 248 17.31 25.15 7.57
CA GLU A 248 17.91 26.26 8.33
C GLU A 248 16.88 27.04 9.14
N ARG A 249 15.65 27.20 8.63
CA ARG A 249 14.56 27.90 9.34
C ARG A 249 13.94 27.13 10.50
N GLY A 250 14.08 25.81 10.53
CA GLY A 250 13.66 24.94 11.63
C GLY A 250 14.58 25.04 12.86
N CYS A 251 15.83 25.44 12.66
CA CYS A 251 16.77 25.79 13.72
C CYS A 251 16.56 27.27 14.08
N GLY A 252 15.59 27.57 14.94
CA GLY A 252 15.44 28.92 15.49
C GLY A 252 16.77 29.46 16.00
N ARG A 253 17.32 30.43 15.27
CA ARG A 253 18.27 31.42 15.77
C ARG A 253 17.55 32.74 15.92
#